data_AF-A0A914YDU7-F1
#
_entry.id   AF-A0A914YDU7-F1
#
_cell.length_a   1.000
_cell.length_b   1.000
_cell.length_c   1.000
_cell.angle_alpha   90.00
_cell.angle_beta   90.00
_cell.angle_gamma   90.00
#
_symmetry.space_group_name_H-M   'P 1'
#
loop_
_entity.id
_entity.type
_entity.pdbx_description
1 polymer ?
#
loop_
_entity_poly.entity_id
_entity_poly.type
_entity_poly.pdbx_seq_one_letter_code
_entity_poly.pdbx_strand_id
1 'polypeptide(L)'
;MLHVIHNLTKVILKVLLEHEKKVTGNINVKQSSVEWLITEICRYFSSRAAAKYPSVGRWILWCIEKGYENYTICSLLGHRFNIIPIIAAQILMNKDRLIVFINKYAPDLEKDHGLATALANPLIVMHLQILAQIDSKISGPLWRAAENDESVLRTREYAQELLVYFNRVKQDPMIFFDSEEAPLLRFENTEPQTPQSIALKELLGDMVPVTGCSEIIPFLASGMHDYFAAQFKFELSDDFPDLSELEVAGAVSTNRACEAVFGYVDYLCKKSPNMSTETRSIMTVALKNQVFEWLSTLSKEKYEEIIRSATEMRVTLQQNSLEKAKKLKRELLEEMEKHAAAQLLSSQRNDTRLAKIQADIDKFGFWETETQMEASLSSLTPRLKIEAVKANLRYRKFVVQIGFVRDQLFRFSSDGNSFDLDTLKSNLSELMEI
;
A
#
# COMPACT_ATOMS: atom_id res chain seq x y z
N MET A 1 -15.00 -1.75 -0.26
CA MET A 1 -15.23 -1.00 0.99
C MET A 1 -13.95 -0.55 1.69
N LEU A 2 -13.00 -1.44 2.04
CA LEU A 2 -11.82 -1.04 2.81
C LEU A 2 -10.97 0.07 2.15
N HIS A 3 -10.73 -0.03 0.84
CA HIS A 3 -10.06 1.03 0.07
C HIS A 3 -10.77 2.39 0.14
N VAL A 4 -12.11 2.38 0.32
CA VAL A 4 -12.91 3.60 0.50
C VAL A 4 -12.54 4.28 1.82
N ILE A 5 -12.44 3.53 2.91
CA ILE A 5 -12.09 4.06 4.24
C ILE A 5 -10.67 4.64 4.27
N HIS A 6 -9.69 3.94 3.66
CA HIS A 6 -8.31 4.44 3.61
C HIS A 6 -8.18 5.74 2.82
N ASN A 7 -8.85 5.84 1.67
CA ASN A 7 -8.78 7.03 0.85
C ASN A 7 -9.64 8.17 1.42
N LEU A 8 -10.72 7.88 2.14
CA LEU A 8 -11.47 8.85 2.95
C LEU A 8 -10.56 9.53 3.97
N THR A 9 -9.71 8.76 4.67
CA THR A 9 -8.73 9.31 5.62
C THR A 9 -7.81 10.33 4.95
N LYS A 10 -7.37 10.10 3.71
CA LYS A 10 -6.55 11.07 2.95
C LYS A 10 -7.32 12.34 2.62
N VAL A 11 -8.61 12.23 2.28
CA VAL A 11 -9.47 13.40 2.03
C VAL A 11 -9.59 14.22 3.30
N ILE A 12 -9.86 13.58 4.44
CA ILE A 12 -9.93 14.23 5.75
C ILE A 12 -8.62 14.95 6.07
N LEU A 13 -7.49 14.25 6.04
CA LEU A 13 -6.18 14.83 6.36
C LEU A 13 -5.80 16.00 5.44
N LYS A 14 -6.20 15.94 4.17
CA LYS A 14 -6.01 17.07 3.24
C LYS A 14 -6.83 18.29 3.67
N VAL A 15 -8.08 18.12 4.08
CA VAL A 15 -8.92 19.22 4.58
C VAL A 15 -8.32 19.80 5.87
N LEU A 16 -7.87 18.95 6.79
CA LEU A 16 -7.20 19.40 8.04
C LEU A 16 -5.92 20.19 7.75
N LEU A 17 -5.12 19.74 6.77
CA LEU A 17 -3.90 20.43 6.35
C LEU A 17 -4.21 21.81 5.73
N GLU A 18 -5.19 21.92 4.85
CA GLU A 18 -5.58 23.21 4.26
C GLU A 18 -6.14 24.18 5.31
N HIS A 19 -6.89 23.67 6.29
CA HIS A 19 -7.30 24.45 7.45
C HIS A 19 -6.10 24.96 8.26
N GLU A 20 -5.13 24.09 8.56
CA GLU A 20 -3.91 24.49 9.28
C GLU A 20 -3.11 25.56 8.52
N LYS A 21 -2.95 25.42 7.20
CA LYS A 21 -2.31 26.45 6.37
C LYS A 21 -3.03 27.79 6.47
N LYS A 22 -4.37 27.77 6.46
CA LYS A 22 -5.21 28.98 6.58
C LYS A 22 -5.04 29.64 7.95
N VAL A 23 -5.07 28.87 9.03
CA VAL A 23 -4.99 29.38 10.41
C VAL A 23 -3.58 29.86 10.77
N THR A 24 -2.55 29.12 10.35
CA THR A 24 -1.14 29.43 10.68
C THR A 24 -0.49 30.40 9.69
N GLY A 25 -1.07 30.59 8.50
CA GLY A 25 -0.47 31.35 7.41
C GLY A 25 0.75 30.66 6.76
N ASN A 26 1.12 29.45 7.20
CA ASN A 26 2.30 28.75 6.70
C ASN A 26 1.95 27.79 5.55
N ILE A 27 2.15 28.26 4.32
CA ILE A 27 1.80 27.51 3.10
C ILE A 27 2.76 26.32 2.86
N ASN A 28 3.96 26.34 3.45
CA ASN A 28 5.01 25.34 3.21
C ASN A 28 4.82 24.03 3.99
N VAL A 29 3.78 23.93 4.82
CA VAL A 29 3.47 22.72 5.58
C VAL A 29 3.01 21.61 4.63
N LYS A 30 3.73 20.48 4.65
CA LYS A 30 3.48 19.32 3.77
C LYS A 30 2.53 18.26 4.36
N GLN A 31 2.42 18.22 5.68
CA GLN A 31 1.58 17.27 6.43
C GLN A 31 0.92 18.00 7.59
N SER A 32 -0.29 17.60 7.98
CA SER A 32 -0.97 18.23 9.12
C SER A 32 -0.20 17.95 10.42
N SER A 33 -0.19 18.91 11.34
CA SER A 33 0.43 18.78 12.66
C SER A 33 -0.15 17.61 13.46
N VAL A 34 -1.45 17.32 13.31
CA VAL A 34 -2.10 16.14 13.92
C VAL A 34 -1.57 14.82 13.34
N GLU A 35 -1.31 14.75 12.04
CA GLU A 35 -0.76 13.55 11.38
C GLU A 35 0.67 13.28 11.83
N TRP A 36 1.47 14.34 11.97
CA TRP A 36 2.80 14.25 12.56
C TRP A 36 2.73 13.75 14.01
N LEU A 37 1.86 14.34 14.84
CA LEU A 37 1.71 13.95 16.24
C LEU A 37 1.31 12.48 16.37
N ILE A 38 0.32 12.02 15.59
CA ILE A 38 -0.09 10.61 15.54
C ILE A 38 1.10 9.73 15.21
N THR A 39 1.90 10.11 14.22
CA THR A 39 3.11 9.36 13.81
C THR A 39 4.14 9.24 14.92
N GLU A 40 4.43 10.35 15.62
CA GLU A 40 5.40 10.35 16.71
C GLU A 40 4.89 9.60 17.95
N ILE A 41 3.62 9.79 18.34
CA ILE A 41 3.06 9.06 19.48
C ILE A 41 3.08 7.56 19.21
N CYS A 42 2.73 7.11 18.01
CA CYS A 42 2.82 5.70 17.65
C CYS A 42 4.24 5.17 17.70
N ARG A 43 5.23 5.97 17.28
CA ARG A 43 6.63 5.58 17.30
C ARG A 43 7.10 5.25 18.73
N TYR A 44 6.62 5.97 19.74
CA TYR A 44 7.10 5.84 21.12
C TYR A 44 6.18 5.04 22.04
N PHE A 45 4.87 5.03 21.79
CA PHE A 45 3.86 4.51 22.71
C PHE A 45 3.00 3.37 22.14
N SER A 46 3.17 2.97 20.87
CA SER A 46 2.38 1.88 20.30
C SER A 46 2.85 0.49 20.78
N SER A 47 1.94 -0.49 20.75
CA SER A 47 2.24 -1.88 21.12
C SER A 47 3.40 -2.52 20.36
N ARG A 48 3.71 -2.07 19.13
CA ARG A 48 4.86 -2.53 18.34
C ARG A 48 6.14 -1.71 18.53
N ALA A 49 6.07 -0.57 19.23
CA ALA A 49 7.24 0.24 19.59
C ALA A 49 8.14 -0.42 20.64
N ALA A 50 7.63 -1.42 21.36
CA ALA A 50 8.28 -2.04 22.53
C ALA A 50 9.64 -2.67 22.24
N ALA A 51 9.95 -2.97 20.97
CA ALA A 51 11.25 -3.51 20.57
C ALA A 51 12.33 -2.43 20.32
N LYS A 52 11.96 -1.16 20.11
CA LYS A 52 12.88 -0.09 19.70
C LYS A 52 12.98 1.07 20.69
N TYR A 53 11.92 1.35 21.46
CA TYR A 53 11.91 2.46 22.41
C TYR A 53 11.40 2.00 23.79
N PRO A 54 12.13 2.29 24.89
CA PRO A 54 11.73 1.89 26.23
C PRO A 54 10.48 2.62 26.75
N SER A 55 10.08 3.71 26.09
CA SER A 55 8.99 4.60 26.51
C SER A 55 7.64 3.89 26.62
N VAL A 56 7.29 2.99 25.71
CA VAL A 56 6.02 2.24 25.78
C VAL A 56 5.96 1.30 26.98
N GLY A 57 7.06 0.64 27.32
CA GLY A 57 7.12 -0.25 28.49
C GLY A 57 6.93 0.56 29.78
N ARG A 58 7.59 1.71 29.88
CA ARG A 58 7.43 2.64 31.03
C ARG A 58 6.03 3.22 31.12
N TRP A 59 5.43 3.58 29.98
CA TRP A 59 4.05 4.07 29.90
C TRP A 59 3.05 3.04 30.43
N ILE A 60 3.14 1.80 29.94
CA ILE A 60 2.26 0.70 30.37
C ILE A 60 2.39 0.48 31.88
N LEU A 61 3.62 0.37 32.40
CA LEU A 61 3.85 0.18 33.83
C LEU A 61 3.30 1.34 34.67
N TRP A 62 3.51 2.58 34.22
CA TRP A 62 2.97 3.75 34.91
C TRP A 62 1.44 3.78 34.92
N CYS A 63 0.79 3.44 33.80
CA CYS A 63 -0.66 3.34 33.73
C CYS A 63 -1.22 2.25 34.65
N ILE A 64 -0.56 1.09 34.72
CA ILE A 64 -0.92 0.01 35.65
C ILE A 64 -0.78 0.48 37.11
N GLU A 65 0.34 1.14 37.46
CA GLU A 65 0.58 1.66 38.81
C GLU A 65 -0.48 2.70 39.22
N LYS A 66 -0.95 3.52 38.28
CA LYS A 66 -1.98 4.54 38.51
C LYS A 66 -3.41 4.02 38.40
N GLY A 67 -3.59 2.72 38.09
CA GLY A 67 -4.91 2.12 37.92
C GLY A 67 -5.68 2.69 36.72
N TYR A 68 -4.98 3.19 35.70
CA TYR A 68 -5.63 3.68 34.48
C TYR A 68 -6.04 2.51 33.59
N GLU A 69 -7.23 2.63 33.01
CA GLU A 69 -7.73 1.75 31.96
C GLU A 69 -7.62 2.43 30.59
N ASN A 70 -7.76 1.64 29.51
CA ASN A 70 -7.81 2.14 28.12
C ASN A 70 -6.59 2.97 27.67
N TYR A 71 -5.39 2.62 28.15
CA TYR A 71 -4.14 3.33 27.87
C TYR A 71 -3.36 2.80 26.65
N THR A 72 -3.87 1.77 25.97
CA THR A 72 -3.17 1.14 24.84
C THR A 72 -3.30 1.97 23.58
N ILE A 73 -2.18 2.21 22.90
CA ILE A 73 -2.15 2.88 21.60
C ILE A 73 -1.82 1.85 20.52
N CYS A 74 -2.66 1.81 19.48
CA CYS A 74 -2.50 0.92 18.34
C CYS A 74 -1.25 1.28 17.52
N SER A 75 -0.70 0.28 16.83
CA SER A 75 0.40 0.48 15.90
C SER A 75 -0.12 0.96 14.54
N LEU A 76 0.57 1.94 13.94
CA LEU A 76 0.34 2.37 12.56
C LEU A 76 0.49 1.23 11.54
N LEU A 77 1.32 0.23 11.87
CA LEU A 77 1.48 -0.98 11.10
C LEU A 77 0.52 -2.06 11.63
N GLY A 78 -0.59 -2.33 10.94
CA GLY A 78 -1.48 -3.47 11.24
C GLY A 78 -2.92 -3.32 10.76
N HIS A 79 -3.58 -2.21 11.06
CA HIS A 79 -4.88 -1.87 10.48
C HIS A 79 -4.63 -0.77 9.45
N ARG A 80 -4.86 -1.01 8.16
CA ARG A 80 -4.42 -0.05 7.12
C ARG A 80 -5.45 1.00 6.74
N PHE A 81 -6.72 0.75 7.08
CA PHE A 81 -7.83 1.49 6.46
C PHE A 81 -8.51 2.50 7.39
N ASN A 82 -8.61 2.25 8.71
CA ASN A 82 -9.19 3.18 9.71
C ASN A 82 -8.21 3.59 10.83
N ILE A 83 -6.91 3.41 10.65
CA ILE A 83 -5.97 3.50 11.79
C ILE A 83 -5.73 4.92 12.29
N ILE A 84 -5.79 5.93 11.43
CA ILE A 84 -5.54 7.31 11.83
C ILE A 84 -6.67 7.82 12.75
N PRO A 85 -7.97 7.69 12.40
CA PRO A 85 -9.06 8.05 13.31
C PRO A 85 -9.03 7.28 14.63
N ILE A 86 -8.79 5.96 14.60
CA ILE A 86 -8.69 5.12 15.82
C ILE A 86 -7.58 5.63 16.74
N ILE A 87 -6.39 5.89 16.19
CA ILE A 87 -5.26 6.34 17.01
C ILE A 87 -5.49 7.76 17.51
N ALA A 88 -6.08 8.65 16.70
CA ALA A 88 -6.45 9.99 17.14
C ALA A 88 -7.40 9.93 18.35
N ALA A 89 -8.40 9.05 18.33
CA ALA A 89 -9.30 8.82 19.45
C ALA A 89 -8.54 8.33 20.70
N GLN A 90 -7.64 7.35 20.56
CA GLN A 90 -6.82 6.83 21.67
C GLN A 90 -5.89 7.90 22.27
N ILE A 91 -5.30 8.75 21.42
CA ILE A 91 -4.47 9.88 21.85
C ILE A 91 -5.33 10.89 22.61
N LEU A 92 -6.51 11.23 22.09
CA LEU A 92 -7.42 12.18 22.74
C LEU A 92 -7.84 11.69 24.13
N MET A 93 -8.24 10.41 24.25
CA MET A 93 -8.60 9.79 25.53
C MET A 93 -7.45 9.80 26.55
N ASN A 94 -6.21 9.71 26.08
CA ASN A 94 -5.04 9.65 26.95
C ASN A 94 -4.25 10.98 26.98
N LYS A 95 -4.77 12.06 26.39
CA LYS A 95 -4.04 13.32 26.17
C LYS A 95 -3.39 13.86 27.44
N ASP A 96 -4.19 14.07 28.48
CA ASP A 96 -3.71 14.68 29.72
C ASP A 96 -2.75 13.74 30.47
N ARG A 97 -3.01 12.43 30.40
CA ARG A 97 -2.13 11.40 30.97
C ARG A 97 -0.78 11.35 30.25
N LEU A 98 -0.79 11.44 28.91
CA LEU A 98 0.41 11.49 28.08
C LEU A 98 1.24 12.75 28.36
N ILE A 99 0.59 13.92 28.49
CA ILE A 99 1.28 15.17 28.86
C ILE A 99 2.00 15.02 30.20
N VAL A 100 1.30 14.52 31.23
CA VAL A 100 1.88 14.29 32.56
C VAL A 100 3.03 13.29 32.49
N PHE A 101 2.85 12.19 31.76
CA PHE A 101 3.87 11.16 31.63
C PHE A 101 5.11 11.65 30.90
N ILE A 102 4.96 12.33 29.76
CA ILE A 102 6.07 12.85 28.96
C ILE A 102 6.88 13.84 29.77
N ASN A 103 6.23 14.81 30.41
CA ASN A 103 6.92 15.84 31.20
C ASN A 103 7.69 15.26 32.40
N LYS A 104 7.20 14.17 33.01
CA LYS A 104 7.78 13.62 34.24
C LYS A 104 8.74 12.44 34.02
N TYR A 105 8.45 11.56 33.08
CA TYR A 105 9.12 10.26 32.93
C TYR A 105 9.78 10.05 31.56
N ALA A 106 9.52 10.95 30.60
CA ALA A 106 10.17 10.94 29.28
C ALA A 106 10.51 12.37 28.79
N PRO A 107 11.25 13.17 29.59
CA PRO A 107 11.53 14.58 29.26
C PRO A 107 12.33 14.73 27.96
N ASP A 108 13.10 13.71 27.56
CA ASP A 108 13.82 13.69 26.29
C ASP A 108 12.85 13.80 25.09
N LEU A 109 11.65 13.19 25.18
CA LEU A 109 10.65 13.30 24.12
C LEU A 109 10.06 14.71 24.01
N GLU A 110 9.99 15.44 25.12
CA GLU A 110 9.59 16.85 25.08
C GLU A 110 10.72 17.71 24.50
N LYS A 111 11.96 17.47 24.93
CA LYS A 111 13.12 18.25 24.47
C LYS A 111 13.39 18.08 22.97
N ASP A 112 13.32 16.85 22.47
CA ASP A 112 13.72 16.53 21.10
C ASP A 112 12.56 16.69 20.10
N HIS A 113 11.32 16.59 20.57
CA HIS A 113 10.14 16.55 19.69
C HIS A 113 8.99 17.46 20.11
N GLY A 114 8.98 18.02 21.33
CA GLY A 114 7.91 18.90 21.80
C GLY A 114 6.53 18.21 21.90
N LEU A 115 6.49 16.91 22.19
CA LEU A 115 5.25 16.11 22.15
C LEU A 115 4.19 16.57 23.15
N ALA A 116 4.57 16.91 24.39
CA ALA A 116 3.63 17.42 25.40
C ALA A 116 3.11 18.80 25.01
N THR A 117 3.99 19.67 24.48
CA THR A 117 3.60 20.97 23.92
C THR A 117 2.61 20.81 22.75
N ALA A 118 2.85 19.86 21.86
CA ALA A 118 1.95 19.56 20.74
C ALA A 118 0.60 19.00 21.20
N LEU A 119 0.59 18.10 22.19
CA LEU A 119 -0.64 17.56 22.80
C LEU A 119 -1.48 18.64 23.49
N ALA A 120 -0.87 19.73 23.95
CA ALA A 120 -1.56 20.87 24.54
C ALA A 120 -2.01 21.93 23.50
N ASN A 121 -1.58 21.82 22.25
CA ASN A 121 -1.89 22.81 21.22
C ASN A 121 -3.38 22.78 20.83
N PRO A 122 -4.14 23.90 20.95
CA PRO A 122 -5.57 23.92 20.66
C PRO A 122 -5.94 23.47 19.25
N LEU A 123 -5.13 23.79 18.24
CA LEU A 123 -5.39 23.39 16.85
C LEU A 123 -5.28 21.87 16.69
N ILE A 124 -4.26 21.27 17.30
CA ILE A 124 -4.04 19.81 17.24
C ILE A 124 -5.14 19.10 18.03
N VAL A 125 -5.53 19.62 19.20
CA VAL A 125 -6.64 19.07 19.99
C VAL A 125 -7.96 19.13 19.21
N MET A 126 -8.22 20.24 18.51
CA MET A 126 -9.38 20.38 17.63
C MET A 126 -9.38 19.30 16.55
N HIS A 127 -8.26 19.08 15.87
CA HIS A 127 -8.13 18.05 14.85
C HIS A 127 -8.25 16.63 15.41
N LEU A 128 -7.72 16.36 16.61
CA LEU A 128 -7.90 15.09 17.30
C LEU A 128 -9.37 14.85 17.65
N GLN A 129 -10.09 15.86 18.14
CA GLN A 129 -11.53 15.77 18.43
C GLN A 129 -12.33 15.45 17.16
N ILE A 130 -12.03 16.12 16.04
CA ILE A 130 -12.67 15.85 14.76
C ILE A 130 -12.41 14.41 14.32
N LEU A 131 -11.15 13.95 14.33
CA LEU A 131 -10.80 12.58 13.94
C LEU A 131 -11.44 11.52 14.85
N ALA A 132 -11.57 11.80 16.15
CA ALA A 132 -12.25 10.93 17.11
C ALA A 132 -13.76 10.82 16.84
N GLN A 133 -14.41 11.94 16.48
CA GLN A 133 -15.82 11.93 16.05
C GLN A 133 -16.00 11.13 14.75
N ILE A 134 -15.06 11.24 13.80
CA ILE A 134 -15.08 10.44 12.57
C ILE A 134 -14.95 8.95 12.90
N ASP A 135 -14.04 8.56 13.80
CA ASP A 135 -13.92 7.17 14.22
C ASP A 135 -15.22 6.65 14.84
N SER A 136 -15.79 7.42 15.76
CA SER A 136 -17.03 7.05 16.47
C SER A 136 -18.23 6.89 15.53
N LYS A 137 -18.44 7.84 14.60
CA LYS A 137 -19.69 7.96 13.82
C LYS A 137 -19.62 7.48 12.38
N ILE A 138 -18.44 7.47 11.77
CA ILE A 138 -18.28 7.25 10.32
C ILE A 138 -17.36 6.07 10.05
N SER A 139 -16.06 6.21 10.30
CA SER A 139 -15.07 5.27 9.81
C SER A 139 -14.99 4.00 10.66
N GLY A 140 -15.21 4.09 11.98
CA GLY A 140 -15.30 2.94 12.88
C GLY A 140 -16.54 2.07 12.59
N PRO A 141 -17.76 2.65 12.49
CA PRO A 141 -18.91 1.88 12.05
C PRO A 141 -18.78 1.30 10.64
N LEU A 142 -18.26 2.06 9.67
CA LEU A 142 -18.03 1.55 8.31
C LEU A 142 -17.05 0.38 8.30
N TRP A 143 -15.98 0.46 9.11
CA TRP A 143 -15.02 -0.62 9.28
C TRP A 143 -15.68 -1.86 9.88
N ARG A 144 -16.54 -1.70 10.89
CA ARG A 144 -17.27 -2.80 11.52
C ARG A 144 -18.27 -3.45 10.57
N ALA A 145 -19.04 -2.65 9.82
CA ALA A 145 -19.91 -3.15 8.77
C ALA A 145 -19.10 -3.94 7.73
N ALA A 146 -17.92 -3.44 7.33
CA ALA A 146 -17.01 -4.18 6.46
C ALA A 146 -16.54 -5.50 7.07
N GLU A 147 -16.29 -5.57 8.37
CA GLU A 147 -15.80 -6.79 9.03
C GLU A 147 -16.90 -7.83 9.28
N ASN A 148 -18.13 -7.39 9.59
CA ASN A 148 -19.20 -8.24 10.09
C ASN A 148 -20.30 -8.58 9.08
N ASP A 149 -20.44 -7.84 7.98
CA ASP A 149 -21.44 -8.18 6.96
C ASP A 149 -20.93 -9.23 5.97
N GLU A 150 -21.83 -10.16 5.64
CA GLU A 150 -21.63 -11.20 4.63
C GLU A 150 -21.69 -10.66 3.19
N SER A 151 -22.26 -9.46 2.99
CA SER A 151 -22.47 -8.88 1.67
C SER A 151 -22.10 -7.40 1.59
N VAL A 152 -21.34 -7.05 0.53
CA VAL A 152 -20.99 -5.67 0.16
C VAL A 152 -22.22 -4.85 -0.25
N LEU A 153 -23.37 -5.48 -0.48
CA LEU A 153 -24.60 -4.78 -0.86
C LEU A 153 -25.23 -4.01 0.30
N ARG A 154 -25.11 -4.51 1.54
CA ARG A 154 -25.58 -3.79 2.74
C ARG A 154 -24.84 -2.48 2.99
N THR A 155 -23.66 -2.35 2.39
CA THR A 155 -22.88 -1.12 2.42
C THR A 155 -23.50 0.01 1.60
N ARG A 156 -24.37 -0.31 0.62
CA ARG A 156 -25.08 0.68 -0.18
C ARG A 156 -26.03 1.50 0.67
N GLU A 157 -26.86 0.84 1.49
CA GLU A 157 -27.82 1.50 2.39
C GLU A 157 -27.09 2.45 3.33
N TYR A 158 -25.99 1.98 3.92
CA TYR A 158 -25.17 2.78 4.81
C TYR A 158 -24.48 3.96 4.10
N ALA A 159 -24.01 3.78 2.87
CA ALA A 159 -23.46 4.87 2.07
C ALA A 159 -24.52 5.95 1.76
N GLN A 160 -25.77 5.57 1.50
CA GLN A 160 -26.87 6.51 1.28
C GLN A 160 -27.17 7.33 2.55
N GLU A 161 -27.25 6.66 3.71
CA GLU A 161 -27.46 7.33 4.99
C GLU A 161 -26.31 8.29 5.33
N LEU A 162 -25.06 7.90 5.06
CA LEU A 162 -23.91 8.79 5.23
C LEU A 162 -23.99 10.03 4.34
N LEU A 163 -24.44 9.91 3.09
CA LEU A 163 -24.62 11.07 2.20
C LEU A 163 -25.69 12.03 2.72
N VAL A 164 -26.81 11.50 3.22
CA VAL A 164 -27.87 12.31 3.85
C VAL A 164 -27.32 13.00 5.11
N TYR A 165 -26.59 12.25 5.95
CA TYR A 165 -25.96 12.79 7.15
C TYR A 165 -24.96 13.91 6.83
N PHE A 166 -24.08 13.72 5.84
CA PHE A 166 -23.14 14.76 5.44
C PHE A 166 -23.83 16.02 4.93
N ASN A 167 -24.95 15.91 4.22
CA ASN A 167 -25.71 17.08 3.79
C ASN A 167 -26.35 17.83 4.95
N ARG A 168 -26.81 17.13 5.99
CA ARG A 168 -27.26 17.76 7.25
C ARG A 168 -26.11 18.48 7.94
N VAL A 169 -24.95 17.83 8.10
CA VAL A 169 -23.75 18.41 8.74
C VAL A 169 -23.21 19.63 8.00
N LYS A 170 -23.36 19.70 6.67
CA LYS A 170 -23.01 20.91 5.90
C LYS A 170 -23.89 22.10 6.26
N GLN A 171 -25.17 21.87 6.54
CA GLN A 171 -26.15 22.91 6.87
C GLN A 171 -26.03 23.33 8.34
N ASP A 172 -25.85 22.36 9.22
CA ASP A 172 -25.63 22.56 10.64
C ASP A 172 -24.40 21.76 11.12
N PRO A 173 -23.24 22.42 11.25
CA PRO A 173 -22.01 21.78 11.70
C PRO A 173 -22.06 21.19 13.11
N MET A 174 -22.97 21.65 13.97
CA MET A 174 -23.01 21.20 15.37
C MET A 174 -23.57 19.78 15.51
N ILE A 175 -24.39 19.35 14.54
CA ILE A 175 -24.84 17.95 14.38
C ILE A 175 -23.66 16.97 14.38
N PHE A 176 -22.50 17.41 13.88
CA PHE A 176 -21.30 16.58 13.87
C PHE A 176 -20.83 16.18 15.27
N PHE A 177 -21.06 17.02 16.28
CA PHE A 177 -20.60 16.81 17.65
C PHE A 177 -21.68 16.25 18.57
N ASP A 178 -22.95 16.26 18.16
CA ASP A 178 -24.07 15.73 18.95
C ASP A 178 -24.01 14.20 19.04
N SER A 179 -23.89 13.64 20.24
CA SER A 179 -23.82 12.19 20.45
C SER A 179 -25.08 11.43 20.03
N GLU A 180 -26.25 12.08 20.02
CA GLU A 180 -27.52 11.46 19.64
C GLU A 180 -27.74 11.50 18.11
N GLU A 181 -27.10 12.45 17.42
CA GLU A 181 -27.15 12.55 15.96
C GLU A 181 -25.96 11.84 15.30
N ALA A 182 -26.18 10.56 14.96
CA ALA A 182 -25.31 9.75 14.13
C ALA A 182 -26.11 9.13 12.96
N PRO A 183 -25.44 8.73 11.86
CA PRO A 183 -26.07 7.87 10.85
C PRO A 183 -26.65 6.63 11.56
N LEU A 184 -27.94 6.35 11.37
CA LEU A 184 -28.67 5.25 11.99
C LEU A 184 -28.09 3.91 11.53
N LEU A 185 -27.09 3.41 12.24
CA LEU A 185 -26.62 2.06 11.99
C LEU A 185 -27.69 1.09 12.47
N ARG A 186 -28.38 0.43 11.54
CA ARG A 186 -29.07 -0.85 11.81
C ARG A 186 -28.12 -1.92 12.39
N PHE A 187 -26.82 -1.62 12.49
CA PHE A 187 -25.73 -2.41 13.05
C PHE A 187 -25.45 -2.17 14.54
N GLU A 188 -26.24 -1.35 15.24
CA GLU A 188 -26.11 -1.16 16.71
C GLU A 188 -26.08 -2.49 17.49
N ASN A 189 -26.68 -3.55 16.95
CA ASN A 189 -26.69 -4.89 17.53
C ASN A 189 -25.41 -5.73 17.29
N THR A 190 -24.37 -5.18 16.66
CA THR A 190 -23.11 -5.90 16.36
C THR A 190 -21.87 -5.35 17.06
N GLU A 191 -22.04 -4.50 18.08
CA GLU A 191 -20.95 -4.14 18.98
C GLU A 191 -20.58 -5.33 19.89
N PRO A 192 -19.36 -5.88 19.84
CA PRO A 192 -18.68 -6.15 21.09
C PRO A 192 -18.36 -4.78 21.68
N GLN A 193 -19.15 -4.33 22.66
CA GLN A 193 -18.86 -3.08 23.37
C GLN A 193 -17.53 -3.23 24.09
N THR A 194 -16.46 -2.82 23.41
CA THR A 194 -15.15 -2.79 24.06
C THR A 194 -15.18 -1.66 25.11
N PRO A 195 -14.54 -1.83 26.27
CA PRO A 195 -14.44 -0.75 27.26
C PRO A 195 -13.89 0.56 26.67
N GLN A 196 -13.06 0.47 25.63
CA GLN A 196 -12.51 1.62 24.92
C GLN A 196 -13.56 2.38 24.10
N SER A 197 -14.44 1.68 23.38
CA SER A 197 -15.48 2.34 22.58
C SER A 197 -16.56 3.00 23.44
N ILE A 198 -16.89 2.41 24.60
CA ILE A 198 -17.81 3.02 25.57
C ILE A 198 -17.17 4.30 26.12
N ALA A 199 -15.94 4.20 26.64
CA ALA A 199 -15.23 5.35 27.22
C ALA A 199 -15.00 6.47 26.20
N LEU A 200 -14.82 6.15 24.91
CA LEU A 200 -14.73 7.16 23.85
C LEU A 200 -16.07 7.88 23.63
N LYS A 201 -17.19 7.15 23.58
CA LYS A 201 -18.53 7.76 23.42
C LYS A 201 -18.86 8.68 24.58
N GLU A 202 -18.60 8.24 25.82
CA GLU A 202 -18.77 9.06 27.03
C GLU A 202 -17.91 10.33 26.97
N LEU A 203 -16.62 10.18 26.67
CA LEU A 203 -15.71 11.33 26.53
C LEU A 203 -16.18 12.33 25.47
N LEU A 204 -16.66 11.84 24.31
CA LEU A 204 -17.13 12.70 23.24
C LEU A 204 -18.45 13.40 23.57
N GLY A 205 -19.34 12.76 24.35
CA GLY A 205 -20.60 13.37 24.82
C GLY A 205 -20.37 14.51 25.82
N ASP A 206 -19.34 14.39 26.67
CA ASP A 206 -19.00 15.41 27.67
C ASP A 206 -18.12 16.55 27.11
N MET A 207 -17.50 16.36 25.94
CA MET A 207 -16.57 17.34 25.36
C MET A 207 -17.27 18.45 24.59
N VAL A 208 -17.02 19.69 24.98
CA VAL A 208 -17.40 20.88 24.20
C VAL A 208 -16.55 20.97 22.93
N PRO A 209 -17.12 21.29 21.76
CA PRO A 209 -16.34 21.51 20.54
C PRO A 209 -15.31 22.63 20.71
N VAL A 210 -14.06 22.36 20.35
CA VAL A 210 -13.00 23.39 20.37
C VAL A 210 -13.34 24.53 19.41
N THR A 211 -13.01 25.77 19.79
CA THR A 211 -13.25 26.97 18.98
C THR A 211 -12.65 26.82 17.58
N GLY A 212 -13.45 27.12 16.55
CA GLY A 212 -13.05 26.97 15.14
C GLY A 212 -13.53 25.67 14.48
N CYS A 213 -14.02 24.69 15.25
CA CYS A 213 -14.62 23.46 14.70
C CYS A 213 -15.73 23.75 13.68
N SER A 214 -16.63 24.69 13.97
CA SER A 214 -17.76 25.03 13.09
C SER A 214 -17.34 25.55 11.72
N GLU A 215 -16.13 26.10 11.59
CA GLU A 215 -15.62 26.60 10.31
C GLU A 215 -15.11 25.48 9.41
N ILE A 216 -14.50 24.44 9.98
CA ILE A 216 -13.88 23.35 9.21
C ILE A 216 -14.86 22.24 8.84
N ILE A 217 -15.85 21.97 9.69
CA ILE A 217 -16.80 20.86 9.53
C ILE A 217 -17.59 20.91 8.20
N PRO A 218 -18.09 22.06 7.70
CA PRO A 218 -18.73 22.12 6.39
C PRO A 218 -17.82 21.65 5.24
N PHE A 219 -16.55 22.05 5.26
CA PHE A 219 -15.58 21.65 4.23
C PHE A 219 -15.24 20.17 4.34
N LEU A 220 -15.12 19.66 5.57
CA LEU A 220 -14.92 18.24 5.84
C LEU A 220 -16.11 17.44 5.31
N ALA A 221 -17.34 17.83 5.65
CA ALA A 221 -18.57 17.18 5.21
C ALA A 221 -18.73 17.23 3.68
N SER A 222 -18.33 18.32 3.02
CA SER A 222 -18.27 18.39 1.55
C SER A 222 -17.26 17.41 0.98
N GLY A 223 -16.02 17.41 1.48
CA GLY A 223 -14.99 16.49 0.99
C GLY A 223 -15.37 15.03 1.17
N MET A 224 -15.95 14.67 2.33
CA MET A 224 -16.44 13.31 2.58
C MET A 224 -17.62 12.97 1.68
N HIS A 225 -18.62 13.85 1.55
CA HIS A 225 -19.76 13.63 0.68
C HIS A 225 -19.35 13.39 -0.78
N ASP A 226 -18.51 14.27 -1.34
CA ASP A 226 -18.10 14.18 -2.74
C ASP A 226 -17.28 12.92 -3.00
N TYR A 227 -16.44 12.54 -2.02
CA TYR A 227 -15.71 11.29 -2.06
C TYR A 227 -16.64 10.07 -2.06
N PHE A 228 -17.58 9.99 -1.11
CA PHE A 228 -18.53 8.88 -1.03
C PHE A 228 -19.42 8.80 -2.27
N ALA A 229 -19.97 9.92 -2.74
CA ALA A 229 -20.81 9.96 -3.93
C ALA A 229 -20.06 9.49 -5.18
N ALA A 230 -18.76 9.81 -5.31
CA ALA A 230 -17.93 9.35 -6.41
C ALA A 230 -17.60 7.85 -6.32
N GLN A 231 -17.29 7.35 -5.11
CA GLN A 231 -16.93 5.93 -4.93
C GLN A 231 -18.10 4.99 -5.12
N PHE A 232 -19.31 5.41 -4.77
CA PHE A 232 -20.53 4.59 -4.87
C PHE A 232 -21.41 5.00 -6.05
N LYS A 233 -20.86 5.72 -7.05
CA LYS A 233 -21.65 6.28 -8.17
C LYS A 233 -22.46 5.21 -8.93
N PHE A 234 -21.89 4.02 -9.09
CA PHE A 234 -22.53 2.91 -9.81
C PHE A 234 -23.50 2.15 -8.90
N GLU A 235 -23.12 1.92 -7.64
CA GLU A 235 -23.95 1.25 -6.64
C GLU A 235 -25.17 2.08 -6.23
N LEU A 236 -25.10 3.41 -6.37
CA LEU A 236 -26.18 4.34 -6.06
C LEU A 236 -27.06 4.68 -7.26
N SER A 237 -26.72 4.24 -8.48
CA SER A 237 -27.57 4.51 -9.65
C SER A 237 -28.83 3.65 -9.66
N ASP A 238 -29.91 4.17 -10.23
CA ASP A 238 -31.16 3.43 -10.43
C ASP A 238 -30.99 2.20 -11.34
N ASP A 239 -29.93 2.19 -12.16
CA ASP A 239 -29.56 1.08 -13.05
C ASP A 239 -28.85 -0.09 -12.32
N PHE A 240 -28.61 0.01 -11.01
CA PHE A 240 -27.95 -1.05 -10.27
C PHE A 240 -28.94 -2.22 -10.08
N PRO A 241 -28.64 -3.42 -10.59
CA PRO A 241 -29.56 -4.54 -10.51
C PRO A 241 -29.90 -4.85 -9.05
N ASP A 242 -31.14 -5.25 -8.81
CA ASP A 242 -31.56 -5.74 -7.51
C ASP A 242 -30.87 -7.09 -7.26
N LEU A 243 -29.74 -7.04 -6.55
CA LEU A 243 -28.89 -8.18 -6.23
C LEU A 243 -29.29 -8.85 -4.90
N SER A 244 -30.50 -8.56 -4.39
CA SER A 244 -31.04 -9.14 -3.15
C SER A 244 -31.06 -10.68 -3.12
N GLU A 245 -30.94 -11.35 -4.28
CA GLU A 245 -30.92 -12.82 -4.39
C GLU A 245 -29.52 -13.43 -4.63
N LEU A 246 -28.47 -12.62 -4.85
CA LEU A 246 -27.11 -13.15 -5.01
C LEU A 246 -26.44 -13.25 -3.64
N GLU A 247 -26.64 -14.38 -2.98
CA GLU A 247 -25.80 -14.82 -1.85
C GLU A 247 -24.34 -14.88 -2.33
N VAL A 248 -23.59 -13.78 -2.17
CA VAL A 248 -22.14 -13.73 -2.43
C VAL A 248 -21.42 -14.42 -1.27
N ALA A 249 -21.73 -15.68 -0.99
CA ALA A 249 -21.18 -16.48 0.11
C ALA A 249 -19.69 -16.83 -0.06
N GLY A 250 -19.02 -16.32 -1.12
CA GLY A 250 -17.66 -16.70 -1.49
C GLY A 250 -16.60 -15.60 -1.36
N ALA A 251 -16.98 -14.33 -1.15
CA ALA A 251 -16.04 -13.22 -1.10
C ALA A 251 -15.85 -12.73 0.34
N VAL A 252 -14.69 -13.01 0.93
CA VAL A 252 -14.35 -12.47 2.25
C VAL A 252 -14.33 -10.94 2.16
N SER A 253 -15.07 -10.28 3.04
CA SER A 253 -15.25 -8.83 3.07
C SER A 253 -13.96 -8.04 3.36
N THR A 254 -12.96 -8.70 3.96
CA THR A 254 -11.67 -8.11 4.32
C THR A 254 -10.48 -9.02 4.00
N ASN A 255 -9.31 -8.42 3.75
CA ASN A 255 -8.06 -9.15 3.56
C ASN A 255 -7.34 -9.51 4.89
N ARG A 256 -7.92 -9.17 6.05
CA ARG A 256 -7.31 -9.34 7.38
C ARG A 256 -6.97 -10.79 7.69
N ALA A 257 -7.85 -11.72 7.34
CA ALA A 257 -7.61 -13.15 7.51
C ALA A 257 -6.37 -13.60 6.71
N CYS A 258 -6.28 -13.17 5.45
CA CYS A 258 -5.14 -13.42 4.57
C CYS A 258 -3.86 -12.74 5.10
N GLU A 259 -3.91 -11.47 5.52
CA GLU A 259 -2.76 -10.76 6.06
C GLU A 259 -2.25 -11.39 7.37
N ALA A 260 -3.14 -11.86 8.24
CA ALA A 260 -2.76 -12.58 9.45
C ALA A 260 -2.06 -13.92 9.14
N VAL A 261 -2.51 -14.63 8.08
CA VAL A 261 -1.83 -15.83 7.56
C VAL A 261 -0.43 -15.47 7.08
N PHE A 262 -0.29 -14.44 6.24
CA PHE A 262 1.01 -14.00 5.75
C PHE A 262 1.94 -13.51 6.86
N GLY A 263 1.42 -12.77 7.85
CA GLY A 263 2.18 -12.30 8.99
C GLY A 263 2.71 -13.44 9.87
N TYR A 264 1.92 -14.51 10.05
CA TYR A 264 2.38 -15.69 10.76
C TYR A 264 3.43 -16.48 9.96
N VAL A 265 3.25 -16.63 8.65
CA VAL A 265 4.26 -17.24 7.77
C VAL A 265 5.58 -16.45 7.81
N ASP A 266 5.52 -15.12 7.74
CA ASP A 266 6.71 -14.25 7.85
C ASP A 266 7.43 -14.40 9.20
N TYR A 267 6.67 -14.48 10.30
CA TYR A 267 7.23 -14.78 11.62
C TYR A 267 7.92 -16.16 11.64
N LEU A 268 7.32 -17.20 11.05
CA LEU A 268 7.95 -18.53 10.97
C LEU A 268 9.21 -18.51 10.11
N CYS A 269 9.25 -17.72 9.03
CA CYS A 269 10.45 -17.51 8.22
C CYS A 269 11.60 -16.88 9.03
N LYS A 270 11.29 -15.92 9.91
CA LYS A 270 12.28 -15.22 10.73
C LYS A 270 12.75 -16.04 11.93
N LYS A 271 11.83 -16.64 12.68
CA LYS A 271 12.13 -17.40 13.90
C LYS A 271 12.77 -18.75 13.59
N SER A 272 12.30 -19.41 12.52
CA SER A 272 12.73 -20.75 12.14
C SER A 272 13.13 -20.76 10.65
N PRO A 273 14.27 -20.17 10.29
CA PRO A 273 14.69 -20.03 8.89
C PRO A 273 14.90 -21.39 8.21
N ASN A 274 15.32 -22.40 8.97
CA ASN A 274 15.54 -23.77 8.49
C ASN A 274 14.24 -24.59 8.35
N MET A 275 13.09 -24.05 8.73
CA MET A 275 11.79 -24.73 8.55
C MET A 275 11.41 -24.75 7.07
N SER A 276 10.98 -25.91 6.57
CA SER A 276 10.52 -26.02 5.18
C SER A 276 9.23 -25.22 4.95
N THR A 277 9.03 -24.75 3.72
CA THR A 277 7.81 -24.04 3.32
C THR A 277 6.56 -24.88 3.56
N GLU A 278 6.64 -26.19 3.30
CA GLU A 278 5.55 -27.14 3.54
C GLU A 278 5.14 -27.17 5.02
N THR A 279 6.12 -27.27 5.93
CA THR A 279 5.87 -27.24 7.37
C THR A 279 5.28 -25.90 7.82
N ARG A 280 5.74 -24.77 7.27
CA ARG A 280 5.17 -23.44 7.57
C ARG A 280 3.70 -23.36 7.17
N SER A 281 3.34 -23.85 5.98
CA SER A 281 1.95 -23.89 5.52
C SER A 281 1.08 -24.75 6.43
N ILE A 282 1.54 -25.96 6.78
CA ILE A 282 0.81 -26.87 7.67
C ILE A 282 0.59 -26.24 9.05
N MET A 283 1.63 -25.63 9.65
CA MET A 283 1.50 -24.95 10.94
C MET A 283 0.52 -23.78 10.88
N THR A 284 0.50 -23.05 9.78
CA THR A 284 -0.41 -21.91 9.62
C THR A 284 -1.86 -22.36 9.52
N VAL A 285 -2.12 -23.41 8.75
CA VAL A 285 -3.46 -24.03 8.62
C VAL A 285 -3.91 -24.63 9.97
N ALA A 286 -3.01 -25.34 10.66
CA ALA A 286 -3.32 -25.93 11.96
C ALA A 286 -3.67 -24.87 13.02
N LEU A 287 -2.95 -23.75 13.05
CA LEU A 287 -3.24 -22.64 13.94
C LEU A 287 -4.59 -21.99 13.61
N LYS A 288 -4.86 -21.74 12.32
CA LYS A 288 -6.09 -21.06 11.87
C LYS A 288 -7.34 -21.89 12.10
N ASN A 289 -7.25 -23.20 11.97
CA ASN A 289 -8.34 -24.13 12.24
C ASN A 289 -8.41 -24.56 13.71
N GLN A 290 -7.68 -23.89 14.61
CA GLN A 290 -7.65 -24.18 16.05
C GLN A 290 -7.39 -25.67 16.36
N VAL A 291 -6.57 -26.34 15.54
CA VAL A 291 -6.39 -27.79 15.63
C VAL A 291 -5.85 -28.22 16.98
N PHE A 292 -4.94 -27.45 17.59
CA PHE A 292 -4.38 -27.78 18.91
C PHE A 292 -5.39 -27.60 20.05
N GLU A 293 -6.27 -26.61 19.95
CA GLU A 293 -7.36 -26.39 20.90
C GLU A 293 -8.39 -27.52 20.77
N TRP A 294 -8.81 -27.84 19.55
CA TRP A 294 -9.65 -29.00 19.27
C TRP A 294 -9.04 -30.32 19.79
N LEU A 295 -7.76 -30.58 19.53
CA LEU A 295 -7.06 -31.77 20.05
C LEU A 295 -7.10 -31.85 21.57
N SER A 296 -7.07 -30.73 22.29
CA SER A 296 -7.15 -30.70 23.75
C SER A 296 -8.54 -31.05 24.31
N THR A 297 -9.59 -30.98 23.48
CA THR A 297 -10.96 -31.35 23.85
C THR A 297 -11.27 -32.84 23.70
N LEU A 298 -10.37 -33.61 23.07
CA LEU A 298 -10.59 -35.03 22.79
C LEU A 298 -10.27 -35.92 23.99
N SER A 299 -10.90 -37.10 24.03
CA SER A 299 -10.53 -38.15 25.00
C SER A 299 -9.10 -38.64 24.73
N LYS A 300 -8.47 -39.17 25.78
CA LYS A 300 -7.09 -39.66 25.69
C LYS A 300 -6.93 -40.74 24.62
N GLU A 301 -7.89 -41.66 24.47
CA GLU A 301 -7.79 -42.71 23.44
C GLU A 301 -7.84 -42.13 22.02
N LYS A 302 -8.75 -41.19 21.75
CA LYS A 302 -8.88 -40.56 20.43
C LYS A 302 -7.67 -39.68 20.11
N TYR A 303 -7.13 -38.97 21.10
CA TYR A 303 -5.91 -38.19 20.93
C TYR A 303 -4.73 -39.09 20.52
N GLU A 304 -4.50 -40.19 21.24
CA GLU A 304 -3.40 -41.12 20.96
C GLU A 304 -3.56 -41.81 19.59
N GLU A 305 -4.78 -42.16 19.20
CA GLU A 305 -5.08 -42.72 17.87
C GLU A 305 -4.70 -41.75 16.74
N ILE A 306 -5.10 -40.49 16.84
CA ILE A 306 -4.82 -39.46 15.83
C ILE A 306 -3.31 -39.19 15.72
N ILE A 307 -2.61 -39.09 16.86
CA ILE A 307 -1.16 -38.86 16.88
C ILE A 307 -0.41 -40.06 16.30
N ARG A 308 -0.84 -41.29 16.59
CA ARG A 308 -0.26 -42.51 16.01
C ARG A 308 -0.43 -42.52 14.49
N SER A 309 -1.64 -42.28 14.00
CA SER A 309 -1.92 -42.19 12.56
C SER A 309 -1.09 -41.10 11.86
N ALA A 310 -0.97 -39.92 12.46
CA ALA A 310 -0.14 -38.84 11.94
C ALA A 310 1.36 -39.21 11.90
N THR A 311 1.83 -39.97 12.90
CA THR A 311 3.22 -40.43 12.98
C THR A 311 3.52 -41.48 11.90
N GLU A 312 2.60 -42.40 11.65
CA GLU A 312 2.70 -43.40 10.59
C GLU A 312 2.71 -42.73 9.20
N MET A 313 1.85 -41.73 8.99
CA MET A 313 1.76 -40.98 7.73
C MET A 313 3.01 -40.13 7.43
N ARG A 314 3.82 -39.81 8.44
CA ARG A 314 5.05 -39.01 8.29
C ARG A 314 6.02 -39.61 7.28
N VAL A 315 6.19 -40.92 7.28
CA VAL A 315 7.13 -41.63 6.39
C VAL A 315 6.70 -41.45 4.93
N THR A 316 5.41 -41.68 4.65
CA THR A 316 4.82 -41.51 3.32
C THR A 316 4.94 -40.07 2.82
N LEU A 317 4.69 -39.08 3.70
CA LEU A 317 4.82 -37.67 3.34
C LEU A 317 6.26 -37.26 3.03
N GLN A 318 7.24 -37.79 3.77
CA GLN A 318 8.66 -37.55 3.50
C GLN A 318 9.10 -38.12 2.15
N GLN A 319 8.65 -39.34 1.82
CA GLN A 319 8.93 -39.96 0.52
C GLN A 319 8.32 -39.15 -0.62
N ASN A 320 7.06 -38.75 -0.50
CA ASN A 320 6.37 -37.92 -1.49
C ASN A 320 7.05 -36.55 -1.70
N SER A 321 7.51 -35.90 -0.62
CA SER A 321 8.24 -34.62 -0.70
C SER A 321 9.58 -34.79 -1.44
N LEU A 322 10.32 -35.86 -1.14
CA LEU A 322 11.58 -36.16 -1.81
C LEU A 322 11.39 -36.44 -3.32
N GLU A 323 10.34 -37.16 -3.69
CA GLU A 323 10.02 -37.43 -5.09
C GLU A 323 9.63 -36.15 -5.85
N LYS A 324 8.82 -35.29 -5.23
CA LYS A 324 8.48 -33.97 -5.80
C LYS A 324 9.71 -33.11 -5.99
N ALA A 325 10.63 -33.07 -5.02
CA ALA A 325 11.88 -32.32 -5.14
C ALA A 325 12.77 -32.84 -6.28
N LYS A 326 12.87 -34.18 -6.44
CA LYS A 326 13.60 -34.80 -7.56
C LYS A 326 12.96 -34.49 -8.92
N LYS A 327 11.64 -34.43 -8.98
CA LYS A 327 10.92 -34.07 -10.21
C LYS A 327 11.18 -32.61 -10.59
N LEU A 328 10.99 -31.68 -9.64
CA LEU A 328 11.23 -30.25 -9.84
C LEU A 328 12.68 -29.97 -10.27
N LYS A 329 13.66 -30.64 -9.65
CA LYS A 329 15.06 -30.49 -10.04
C LYS A 329 15.33 -30.89 -11.49
N ARG A 330 14.67 -31.95 -11.99
CA ARG A 330 14.80 -32.38 -13.40
C ARG A 330 14.18 -31.35 -14.34
N GLU A 331 12.95 -30.91 -14.05
CA GLU A 331 12.24 -29.91 -14.85
C GLU A 331 13.06 -28.59 -14.96
N LEU A 332 13.64 -28.13 -13.85
CA LEU A 332 14.45 -26.91 -13.83
C LEU A 332 15.75 -27.07 -14.64
N LEU A 333 16.38 -28.25 -14.60
CA LEU A 333 17.59 -28.51 -15.37
C LEU A 333 17.31 -28.53 -16.87
N GLU A 334 16.21 -29.15 -17.30
CA GLU A 334 15.76 -29.13 -18.70
C GLU A 334 15.45 -27.71 -19.20
N GLU A 335 14.86 -26.86 -18.35
CA GLU A 335 14.58 -25.47 -18.69
C GLU A 335 15.87 -24.64 -18.82
N MET A 336 16.83 -24.83 -17.91
CA MET A 336 18.14 -24.18 -17.99
C MET A 336 18.90 -24.57 -19.26
N GLU A 337 18.88 -25.84 -19.64
CA GLU A 337 19.51 -26.32 -20.88
C GLU A 337 18.86 -25.70 -22.13
N LYS A 338 17.53 -25.61 -22.17
CA LYS A 338 16.80 -24.92 -23.24
C LYS A 338 17.16 -23.44 -23.32
N HIS A 339 17.25 -22.77 -22.17
CA HIS A 339 17.62 -21.35 -22.12
C HIS A 339 19.07 -21.13 -22.59
N ALA A 340 20.00 -21.99 -22.15
CA ALA A 340 21.39 -21.94 -22.60
C ALA A 340 21.53 -22.16 -24.10
N ALA A 341 20.80 -23.14 -24.66
CA ALA A 341 20.78 -23.40 -26.11
C ALA A 341 20.20 -22.21 -26.90
N ALA A 342 19.12 -21.60 -26.42
CA ALA A 342 18.52 -20.42 -27.04
C ALA A 342 19.47 -19.21 -27.01
N GLN A 343 20.18 -19.02 -25.89
CA GLN A 343 21.17 -17.96 -25.74
C GLN A 343 22.36 -18.15 -26.68
N LEU A 344 22.85 -19.39 -26.84
CA LEU A 344 23.92 -19.71 -27.79
C LEU A 344 23.49 -19.39 -29.23
N LEU A 345 22.27 -19.79 -29.62
CA LEU A 345 21.72 -19.48 -30.95
C LEU A 345 21.55 -17.98 -31.18
N SER A 346 21.15 -17.23 -30.15
CA SER A 346 21.06 -15.77 -30.20
C SER A 346 22.43 -15.12 -30.38
N SER A 347 23.44 -15.59 -29.64
CA SER A 347 24.83 -15.12 -29.78
C SER A 347 25.35 -15.37 -31.18
N GLN A 348 25.22 -16.60 -31.70
CA GLN A 348 25.66 -16.94 -33.05
C GLN A 348 24.98 -16.09 -34.14
N ARG A 349 23.69 -15.78 -33.97
CA ARG A 349 22.96 -14.88 -34.89
C ARG A 349 23.49 -13.45 -34.82
N ASN A 350 23.82 -12.96 -33.62
CA ASN A 350 24.42 -11.64 -33.44
C ASN A 350 25.83 -11.59 -34.04
N ASP A 351 26.66 -12.60 -33.81
CA ASP A 351 28.02 -12.69 -34.37
C ASP A 351 27.99 -12.70 -35.90
N THR A 352 27.08 -13.50 -36.49
CA THR A 352 26.86 -13.55 -37.94
C THR A 352 26.40 -12.19 -38.48
N ARG A 353 25.54 -11.48 -37.74
CA ARG A 353 25.06 -10.15 -38.12
C ARG A 353 26.17 -9.11 -38.08
N LEU A 354 27.01 -9.12 -37.04
CA LEU A 354 28.15 -8.21 -36.91
C LEU A 354 29.20 -8.48 -37.99
N ALA A 355 29.48 -9.75 -38.31
CA ALA A 355 30.38 -10.12 -39.39
C ALA A 355 29.91 -9.59 -40.76
N LYS A 356 28.60 -9.62 -41.04
CA LYS A 356 28.05 -9.02 -42.27
C LYS A 356 28.21 -7.50 -42.30
N ILE A 357 27.96 -6.83 -41.19
CA ILE A 357 28.11 -5.38 -41.07
C ILE A 357 29.59 -4.97 -41.26
N GLN A 358 30.54 -5.74 -40.71
CA GLN A 358 31.97 -5.53 -40.93
C GLN A 358 32.35 -5.72 -42.40
N ALA A 359 31.89 -6.80 -43.04
CA ALA A 359 32.17 -7.06 -44.46
C ALA A 359 31.62 -5.96 -45.39
N ASP A 360 30.47 -5.36 -45.06
CA ASP A 360 29.93 -4.23 -45.80
C ASP A 360 30.84 -2.99 -45.68
N ILE A 361 31.44 -2.75 -44.50
CA ILE A 361 32.42 -1.67 -44.32
C ILE A 361 33.75 -1.97 -45.01
N ASP A 362 34.24 -3.21 -44.95
CA ASP A 362 35.47 -3.60 -45.64
C ASP A 362 35.34 -3.38 -47.17
N LYS A 363 34.11 -3.48 -47.70
CA LYS A 363 33.77 -3.22 -49.11
C LYS A 363 33.65 -1.74 -49.47
N PHE A 364 33.00 -0.92 -48.63
CA PHE A 364 32.66 0.48 -48.96
C PHE A 364 33.56 1.53 -48.29
N GLY A 365 34.36 1.13 -47.30
CA GLY A 365 35.16 2.00 -46.46
C GLY A 365 34.35 2.63 -45.32
N PHE A 366 35.03 2.85 -44.19
CA PHE A 366 34.50 3.64 -43.08
C PHE A 366 34.87 5.11 -43.29
N TRP A 367 33.91 6.02 -43.12
CA TRP A 367 34.12 7.45 -43.33
C TRP A 367 34.09 8.18 -42.00
N GLU A 368 35.16 8.91 -41.69
CA GLU A 368 35.30 9.70 -40.46
C GLU A 368 34.94 11.18 -40.68
N THR A 369 35.09 11.67 -41.91
CA THR A 369 34.84 13.07 -42.27
C THR A 369 33.93 13.20 -43.49
N GLU A 370 33.19 14.30 -43.56
CA GLU A 370 32.28 14.60 -44.68
C GLU A 370 33.04 14.66 -46.02
N THR A 371 34.27 15.16 -46.02
CA THR A 371 35.15 15.16 -47.20
C THR A 371 35.48 13.76 -47.73
N GLN A 372 35.66 12.78 -46.84
CA GLN A 372 35.91 11.38 -47.22
C GLN A 372 34.64 10.72 -47.75
N MET A 373 33.48 11.05 -47.17
CA MET A 373 32.17 10.60 -47.64
C MET A 373 31.92 11.10 -49.06
N GLU A 374 32.07 12.40 -49.33
CA GLU A 374 31.81 12.97 -50.66
C GLU A 374 32.77 12.43 -51.73
N ALA A 375 34.07 12.31 -51.40
CA ALA A 375 35.06 11.73 -52.29
C ALA A 375 34.72 10.28 -52.66
N SER A 376 34.35 9.46 -51.69
CA SER A 376 34.00 8.05 -51.91
C SER A 376 32.69 7.91 -52.69
N LEU A 377 31.69 8.73 -52.39
CA LEU A 377 30.39 8.74 -53.07
C LEU A 377 30.46 9.26 -54.51
N SER A 378 31.45 10.06 -54.87
CA SER A 378 31.64 10.55 -56.25
C SER A 378 31.96 9.41 -57.23
N SER A 379 32.61 8.35 -56.74
CA SER A 379 33.07 7.21 -57.55
C SER A 379 32.04 6.08 -57.73
N LEU A 380 30.89 6.17 -57.04
CA LEU A 380 29.91 5.09 -56.96
C LEU A 380 28.66 5.35 -57.81
N THR A 381 27.99 4.28 -58.25
CA THR A 381 26.69 4.37 -58.92
C THR A 381 25.57 4.73 -57.93
N PRO A 382 24.48 5.36 -58.36
CA PRO A 382 23.42 5.87 -57.46
C PRO A 382 22.86 4.82 -56.49
N ARG A 383 22.74 3.55 -56.92
CA ARG A 383 22.29 2.45 -56.07
C ARG A 383 23.31 2.07 -54.99
N LEU A 384 24.60 2.04 -55.34
CA LEU A 384 25.68 1.73 -54.41
C LEU A 384 25.93 2.87 -53.41
N LYS A 385 25.63 4.13 -53.77
CA LYS A 385 25.70 5.28 -52.84
C LYS A 385 24.78 5.08 -51.63
N ILE A 386 23.53 4.67 -51.86
CA ILE A 386 22.55 4.44 -50.80
C ILE A 386 22.98 3.26 -49.91
N GLU A 387 23.49 2.18 -50.51
CA GLU A 387 23.97 1.02 -49.76
C GLU A 387 25.20 1.35 -48.89
N ALA A 388 26.15 2.13 -49.42
CA ALA A 388 27.34 2.56 -48.70
C ALA A 388 27.03 3.47 -47.50
N VAL A 389 26.09 4.41 -47.65
CA VAL A 389 25.63 5.27 -46.54
C VAL A 389 24.89 4.44 -45.47
N LYS A 390 24.02 3.50 -45.89
CA LYS A 390 23.34 2.58 -44.95
C LYS A 390 24.31 1.66 -44.22
N ALA A 391 25.37 1.19 -44.87
CA ALA A 391 26.42 0.38 -44.26
C ALA A 391 27.15 1.17 -43.15
N ASN A 392 27.56 2.41 -43.43
CA ASN A 392 28.19 3.31 -42.45
C ASN A 392 27.27 3.63 -41.26
N LEU A 393 25.97 3.89 -41.49
CA LEU A 393 24.99 4.08 -40.41
C LEU A 393 24.82 2.81 -39.55
N ARG A 394 24.75 1.62 -40.15
CA ARG A 394 24.65 0.35 -39.42
C ARG A 394 25.89 0.06 -38.59
N TYR A 395 27.08 0.33 -39.13
CA TYR A 395 28.35 0.15 -38.44
C TYR A 395 28.44 1.02 -37.20
N ARG A 396 28.13 2.32 -37.34
CA ARG A 396 28.10 3.29 -36.24
C ARG A 396 27.08 2.92 -35.15
N LYS A 397 25.94 2.35 -35.54
CA LYS A 397 24.92 1.89 -34.59
C LYS A 397 25.31 0.62 -33.82
N PHE A 398 25.77 -0.42 -34.53
CA PHE A 398 25.90 -1.76 -33.95
C PHE A 398 27.32 -2.14 -33.53
N VAL A 399 28.35 -1.55 -34.16
CA VAL A 399 29.77 -1.84 -33.85
C VAL A 399 30.39 -0.73 -33.00
N VAL A 400 30.21 0.54 -33.40
CA VAL A 400 30.73 1.71 -32.65
C VAL A 400 29.81 2.09 -31.47
N GLN A 401 28.56 1.63 -31.48
CA GLN A 401 27.57 1.82 -30.40
C GLN A 401 27.20 3.28 -30.07
N ILE A 402 27.21 4.18 -31.08
CA ILE A 402 26.81 5.60 -30.92
C ILE A 402 25.28 5.76 -30.68
N GLY A 403 24.52 4.67 -30.77
CA GLY A 403 23.04 4.63 -30.78
C GLY A 403 22.31 5.18 -29.55
N PHE A 404 22.99 5.45 -28.43
CA PHE A 404 22.35 5.95 -27.21
C PHE A 404 21.92 7.42 -27.27
N VAL A 405 22.49 8.22 -28.17
CA VAL A 405 22.29 9.68 -28.17
C VAL A 405 21.11 10.11 -29.05
N ARG A 406 20.91 9.51 -30.23
CA ARG A 406 19.80 9.84 -31.17
C ARG A 406 19.39 8.66 -32.07
N ASP A 407 18.52 7.76 -31.57
CA ASP A 407 18.09 6.56 -32.32
C ASP A 407 17.30 6.86 -33.62
N GLN A 408 16.77 8.09 -33.74
CA GLN A 408 16.01 8.54 -34.91
C GLN A 408 16.89 8.68 -36.18
N LEU A 409 18.17 9.02 -36.03
CA LEU A 409 19.12 9.23 -37.14
C LEU A 409 19.52 7.92 -37.85
N PHE A 410 19.32 6.78 -37.19
CA PHE A 410 19.62 5.47 -37.75
C PHE A 410 18.44 4.80 -38.48
N ARG A 411 17.32 5.50 -38.66
CA ARG A 411 16.16 5.01 -39.40
C ARG A 411 16.41 5.11 -40.91
N PHE A 412 15.87 4.15 -41.67
CA PHE A 412 15.99 4.13 -43.13
C PHE A 412 14.67 4.47 -43.85
N SER A 413 13.61 4.73 -43.08
CA SER A 413 12.25 5.01 -43.56
C SER A 413 11.40 5.67 -42.47
N SER A 414 10.42 6.48 -42.88
CA SER A 414 9.30 6.92 -42.05
C SER A 414 7.99 6.75 -42.84
N ASP A 415 6.91 6.40 -42.14
CA ASP A 415 5.55 6.30 -42.70
C ASP A 415 5.46 5.51 -44.02
N GLY A 416 6.20 4.40 -44.12
CA GLY A 416 6.19 3.49 -45.27
C GLY A 416 7.07 3.92 -46.45
N ASN A 417 7.66 5.11 -46.43
CA ASN A 417 8.54 5.62 -47.48
C ASN A 417 10.03 5.52 -47.09
N SER A 418 10.88 5.02 -47.99
CA SER A 418 12.32 4.96 -47.77
C SER A 418 12.96 6.33 -47.91
N PHE A 419 13.88 6.67 -47.01
CA PHE A 419 14.62 7.92 -47.08
C PHE A 419 15.48 7.99 -48.36
N ASP A 420 15.54 9.19 -48.93
CA ASP A 420 16.40 9.50 -50.06
C ASP A 420 17.88 9.60 -49.64
N LEU A 421 18.76 9.70 -50.64
CA LEU A 421 20.20 9.70 -50.40
C LEU A 421 20.64 10.94 -49.60
N ASP A 422 19.99 12.08 -49.81
CA ASP A 422 20.39 13.36 -49.19
C ASP A 422 19.96 13.42 -47.72
N THR A 423 18.79 12.88 -47.37
CA THR A 423 18.38 12.71 -45.96
C THR A 423 19.30 11.73 -45.22
N LEU A 424 19.67 10.62 -45.86
CA LEU A 424 20.58 9.63 -45.25
C LEU A 424 22.01 10.16 -45.06
N LYS A 425 22.49 11.02 -45.97
CA LYS A 425 23.77 11.74 -45.81
C LYS A 425 23.71 12.73 -44.66
N SER A 426 22.66 13.55 -44.59
CA SER A 426 22.46 14.50 -43.49
C SER A 426 22.48 13.81 -42.13
N ASN A 427 21.78 12.68 -42.00
CA ASN A 427 21.78 11.89 -40.77
C ASN A 427 23.17 11.31 -40.44
N LEU A 428 23.96 10.96 -41.46
CA LEU A 428 25.30 10.43 -41.26
C LEU A 428 26.29 11.54 -40.87
N SER A 429 26.25 12.71 -41.53
CA SER A 429 27.08 13.88 -41.19
C SER A 429 26.82 14.34 -39.74
N GLU A 430 25.56 14.41 -39.32
CA GLU A 430 25.18 14.75 -37.94
C GLU A 430 25.73 13.74 -36.91
N LEU A 431 25.90 12.47 -37.31
CA LEU A 431 26.51 11.42 -36.48
C LEU A 431 28.05 11.38 -36.56
N MET A 432 28.68 12.15 -37.46
CA MET A 432 30.14 12.31 -37.51
C MET A 432 30.64 13.49 -36.66
N GLU A 433 29.76 14.45 -36.36
CA GLU A 433 30.05 15.61 -35.51
C GLU A 433 29.93 15.34 -34.00
N ILE A 434 29.34 14.19 -33.63
CA ILE A 434 29.24 13.65 -32.26
C ILE A 434 30.42 12.72 -32.01
#